data_AF-A0A928XIC8-F1
#
_entry.id   AF-A0A928XIC8-F1
#
_cell.length_a   1.000
_cell.length_b   1.000
_cell.length_c   1.000
_cell.angle_alpha   90.00
_cell.angle_beta   90.00
_cell.angle_gamma   90.00
#
_symmetry.space_group_name_H-M   'P 1'
#
loop_
_entity.id
_entity.type
_entity.pdbx_description
1 polymer ?
#
loop_
_entity_poly.entity_id
_entity_poly.type
_entity_poly.pdbx_seq_one_letter_code
_entity_poly.pdbx_strand_id
1 'polypeptide(L)' 'MTIKEALATVRYVLDTKGDKTDVLVPLPVWEALLGSWSQLIELLEDQEDRAILQEWLQKRANGEVEMISLENLEQELVSV' A
#
# COMPACT_ATOMS: atom_id res chain seq x y z
N MET A 1 3.89 -15.73 2.50
CA MET A 1 3.84 -16.61 1.31
C MET A 1 4.19 -15.75 0.10
N THR A 2 5.05 -16.21 -0.80
CA THR A 2 5.33 -15.45 -2.03
C THR A 2 4.34 -15.82 -3.14
N ILE A 3 4.07 -14.90 -4.07
CA ILE A 3 3.22 -15.18 -5.24
C ILE A 3 3.75 -16.40 -6.03
N LYS A 4 5.08 -16.57 -6.10
CA LYS A 4 5.72 -17.72 -6.76
C LYS A 4 5.38 -19.05 -6.09
N GLU A 5 5.35 -19.09 -4.76
CA GLU A 5 4.94 -20.28 -4.00
C GLU A 5 3.47 -20.60 -4.22
N ALA A 6 2.60 -19.58 -4.30
CA ALA A 6 1.19 -19.78 -4.54
C ALA A 6 0.93 -20.39 -5.93
N LEU A 7 1.62 -19.90 -6.96
CA LEU A 7 1.49 -20.41 -8.34
C LEU A 7 1.78 -21.92 -8.46
N ALA A 8 2.64 -22.49 -7.60
CA ALA A 8 2.93 -23.93 -7.61
C ALA A 8 1.75 -24.79 -7.10
N THR A 9 0.80 -24.18 -6.39
CA THR A 9 -0.34 -24.87 -5.77
C THR A 9 -1.66 -24.66 -6.51
N VAL A 10 -1.66 -23.75 -7.48
CA VAL A 10 -2.82 -23.40 -8.28
C VAL A 10 -3.09 -24.45 -9.34
N ARG A 11 -4.36 -24.75 -9.58
CA ARG A 11 -4.82 -25.63 -10.65
C ARG A 11 -5.60 -24.82 -11.69
N TYR A 12 -5.56 -25.25 -12.94
CA TYR A 12 -6.30 -24.62 -14.02
C TYR A 12 -7.44 -25.53 -14.47
N VAL A 13 -8.61 -24.94 -14.69
CA VAL A 13 -9.72 -25.59 -15.40
C VAL A 13 -9.51 -25.34 -16.89
N LEU A 14 -9.62 -26.40 -17.69
CA LEU A 14 -9.50 -26.34 -19.14
C LEU A 14 -10.87 -26.50 -19.77
N ASP A 15 -11.14 -25.76 -20.84
CA ASP A 15 -12.31 -26.01 -21.68
C ASP A 15 -12.13 -27.25 -22.58
N THR A 16 -13.12 -27.51 -23.42
CA THR A 16 -13.10 -28.62 -24.38
C THR A 16 -12.04 -28.48 -25.48
N LYS A 17 -11.44 -27.30 -25.64
CA LYS A 17 -10.35 -27.01 -26.57
C LYS A 17 -8.97 -27.05 -25.91
N GLY A 18 -8.92 -27.19 -24.59
CA GLY A 18 -7.69 -27.16 -23.80
C GLY A 18 -7.26 -25.76 -23.37
N ASP A 19 -8.09 -24.75 -23.59
CA ASP A 19 -7.82 -23.38 -23.16
C ASP A 19 -8.12 -23.24 -21.66
N LYS A 20 -7.26 -22.51 -20.94
CA LYS A 20 -7.43 -22.25 -19.50
C LYS A 20 -8.55 -21.24 -19.30
N THR A 21 -9.66 -21.66 -18.71
CA THR A 21 -10.81 -20.77 -18.46
C THR A 21 -10.82 -20.25 -17.03
N ASP A 22 -10.45 -21.10 -16.06
CA ASP A 22 -10.55 -20.77 -14.65
C ASP A 22 -9.33 -21.21 -13.87
N VAL A 23 -9.18 -20.61 -12.69
CA VAL A 23 -8.06 -20.82 -11.78
C VAL A 23 -8.61 -21.25 -10.43
N LEU A 24 -8.26 -22.47 -10.01
CA LEU A 24 -8.60 -23.00 -8.69
C LEU A 24 -7.42 -22.79 -7.75
N VAL A 25 -7.66 -21.99 -6.72
CA VAL A 25 -6.67 -21.68 -5.68
C VAL A 25 -7.14 -22.35 -4.39
N PRO A 26 -6.29 -23.14 -3.69
CA PRO A 26 -6.63 -23.63 -2.36
C PRO A 26 -6.97 -22.47 -1.43
N LEU A 27 -8.05 -22.59 -0.64
CA LEU A 27 -8.50 -21.52 0.24
C LEU A 27 -7.40 -20.97 1.18
N PRO A 28 -6.58 -21.80 1.86
CA PRO A 28 -5.51 -21.29 2.72
C PRO A 28 -4.44 -20.49 1.96
N VAL A 29 -4.22 -20.85 0.69
CA VAL A 29 -3.29 -20.13 -0.20
C VAL A 29 -3.89 -18.79 -0.61
N TRP A 30 -5.19 -18.76 -0.89
CA TRP A 30 -5.91 -17.53 -1.20
C TRP A 30 -5.90 -16.53 -0.03
N GLU A 31 -6.20 -17.00 1.18
CA GLU A 31 -6.16 -16.18 2.39
C GLU A 31 -4.75 -15.62 2.65
N ALA A 32 -3.72 -16.46 2.48
CA ALA A 32 -2.33 -16.02 2.64
C ALA A 32 -1.92 -14.97 1.59
N LEU A 33 -2.40 -15.09 0.34
CA LEU A 33 -2.18 -14.09 -0.71
C LEU A 33 -2.86 -12.77 -0.36
N LEU A 34 -4.12 -12.80 0.07
CA LEU A 34 -4.86 -11.60 0.48
C LEU A 34 -4.15 -10.87 1.63
N GLY A 35 -3.71 -11.62 2.65
CA GLY A 35 -2.94 -11.02 3.76
C GLY A 35 -1.63 -10.40 3.29
N SER A 36 -0.92 -11.05 2.37
CA SER A 36 0.32 -10.52 1.80
C SER A 36 0.10 -9.24 0.97
N TRP A 37 -1.04 -9.15 0.27
CA TRP A 37 -1.43 -7.94 -0.47
C TRP A 37 -1.83 -6.79 0.45
N SER A 38 -2.61 -7.07 1.49
CA SER A 38 -2.96 -6.06 2.49
C SER A 38 -1.69 -5.46 3.11
N GLN A 39 -0.73 -6.30 3.50
CA GLN A 39 0.55 -5.83 4.03
C GLN A 39 1.35 -5.01 3.02
N LEU A 40 1.30 -5.36 1.73
CA LEU A 40 1.98 -4.59 0.69
C LEU A 40 1.38 -3.19 0.52
N ILE A 41 0.05 -3.05 0.62
CA ILE A 41 -0.62 -1.75 0.55
C ILE A 41 -0.15 -0.85 1.69
N GLU A 42 -0.18 -1.34 2.94
CA GLU A 42 0.30 -0.60 4.11
C GLU A 42 1.75 -0.14 3.93
N LEU A 43 2.62 -1.02 3.41
CA LEU A 43 4.03 -0.67 3.16
C LEU A 43 4.20 0.40 2.07
N LEU A 44 3.31 0.44 1.08
CA LEU A 44 3.32 1.47 0.03
C LEU A 44 2.83 2.82 0.58
N GLU A 45 1.77 2.81 1.39
CA GLU A 45 1.28 4.01 2.10
C GLU A 45 2.36 4.56 3.04
N ASP A 46 3.00 3.70 3.84
CA ASP A 46 4.14 4.07 4.69
C ASP A 46 5.32 4.66 3.89
N GLN A 47 5.54 4.17 2.67
CA GLN A 47 6.60 4.68 1.81
C GLN A 47 6.25 6.08 1.30
N GLU A 48 4.99 6.31 0.91
CA GLU A 48 4.50 7.61 0.45
C GLU A 48 4.56 8.65 1.58
N ASP A 49 4.07 8.30 2.78
CA ASP A 49 4.12 9.17 3.97
C ASP A 49 5.55 9.60 4.31
N ARG A 50 6.49 8.65 4.25
CA ARG A 50 7.91 8.94 4.47
C ARG A 50 8.47 9.87 3.41
N ALA A 51 8.08 9.71 2.14
CA ALA A 51 8.53 10.58 1.07
C ALA A 51 7.99 12.01 1.24
N ILE A 52 6.72 12.16 1.61
CA ILE A 52 6.10 13.46 1.92
C ILE A 52 6.84 14.16 3.06
N LEU A 53 7.10 13.44 4.16
CA LEU A 53 7.84 14.00 5.29
C LEU A 53 9.26 14.44 4.89
N GLN A 54 9.97 13.63 4.10
CA GLN A 54 11.31 13.96 3.62
C GLN A 54 11.31 15.20 2.72
N GLU A 55 10.36 15.29 1.79
CA GLU A 55 10.22 16.46 0.93
C GLU A 55 9.95 17.72 1.75
N TRP A 56 9.03 17.64 2.72
CA TRP A 56 8.72 18.75 3.61
C TRP A 56 9.94 19.19 4.43
N LEU A 57 10.70 18.24 5.00
CA LEU A 57 11.92 18.53 5.74
C LEU A 57 12.97 19.21 4.85
N GLN A 58 13.09 18.79 3.59
CA GLN A 58 14.00 19.41 2.63
C GLN A 58 13.59 20.84 2.31
N LYS A 59 12.31 21.07 2.01
CA LYS A 59 11.79 22.43 1.74
C LYS A 59 11.98 23.34 2.95
N ARG A 60 11.77 22.82 4.16
CA ARG A 60 12.08 23.55 5.41
C ARG A 60 13.55 23.89 5.53
N ALA A 61 14.46 22.95 5.25
CA ALA A 61 15.90 23.19 5.30
C ALA A 61 16.34 24.26 4.27
N ASN A 62 15.65 24.35 3.14
CA ASN A 62 15.86 25.38 2.12
C ASN A 62 15.20 26.73 2.46
N GLY A 63 14.41 26.81 3.54
CA GLY A 63 13.64 28.01 3.91
C GLY A 63 12.43 28.27 3.01
N GLU A 64 11.95 27.27 2.27
CA GLU A 64 10.81 27.36 1.36
C GLU A 64 9.46 27.15 2.06
N VAL A 65 9.47 26.79 3.34
CA VAL A 65 8.26 26.58 4.16
C VAL A 65 8.34 27.41 5.43
N GLU A 66 7.31 28.21 5.68
CA GLU A 66 7.15 28.92 6.95
C GLU A 66 6.48 28.02 7.99
N MET A 67 7.05 28.02 9.20
CA MET A 67 6.43 27.39 10.36
C MET A 67 5.53 28.41 11.05
N ILE A 68 4.28 28.05 11.33
CA ILE A 68 3.44 28.83 12.25
C ILE A 68 3.71 28.39 13.69
N SER A 69 3.56 29.30 14.66
CA SER A 69 3.61 28.93 16.08
C SER A 69 2.35 28.16 16.46
N LEU A 70 2.44 27.38 17.56
CA LEU A 70 1.30 26.63 18.07
C LEU A 70 0.15 27.58 18.45
N GLU A 71 0.47 28.73 19.04
CA GLU A 71 -0.52 29.74 19.42
C GLU A 71 -1.25 30.31 18.19
N ASN A 72 -0.55 30.49 17.07
CA ASN A 72 -1.16 30.97 15.84
C ASN A 72 -2.05 29.89 15.20
N LEU A 73 -1.62 28.63 15.23
CA LEU A 73 -2.43 27.49 14.74
C LEU A 73 -3.72 27.33 15.55
N GLU A 74 -3.63 27.43 16.88
CA GLU A 74 -4.80 27.35 17.77
C GLU A 74 -5.79 28.48 17.50
N GLN A 75 -5.31 29.70 17.23
CA GLN A 75 -6.17 30.82 16.86
C GLN A 75 -6.88 30.59 15.52
N GLU A 76 -6.19 30.05 14.51
CA GLU A 76 -6.82 29.73 13.23
C GLU A 76 -7.93 28.67 13.38
N LEU A 77 -7.66 27.57 14.10
CA LEU A 77 -8.62 26.48 14.28
C LEU A 77 -9.87 26.87 15.08
N VAL A 78 -9.74 27.78 16.04
CA VAL A 78 -10.87 28.33 16.81
C VAL A 78 -11.68 29.35 16.01
N SER A 79 -11.11 29.89 14.94
CA SER A 79 -11.74 30.88 14.05
C SER A 79 -12.49 30.29 12.84
N VAL A 80 -12.50 28.96 12.68
CA VAL A 80 -13.27 28.19 11.67
C VAL A 80 -14.55 27.64 12.27
#